data_AF-A0A4Y9PT65-F1
#
_entry.id   AF-A0A4Y9PT65-F1
#
_cell.length_a   1.000
_cell.length_b   1.000
_cell.length_c   1.000
_cell.angle_alpha   90.00
_cell.angle_beta   90.00
_cell.angle_gamma   90.00
#
_symmetry.space_group_name_H-M   'P 1'
#
loop_
_entity.id
_entity.type
_entity.pdbx_description
1 polymer ?
#
loop_
_entity_poly.entity_id
_entity_poly.type
_entity_poly.pdbx_seq_one_letter_code
_entity_poly.pdbx_strand_id
1 'polypeptide(L)'
;MFDSDSTRDAALPEAAIEHMRALVDGVFGSRARVLRIGPDGRVAPPAEHDDRFPGLTVFRGLLEAGAGHLAAARAAQAEQRRLAAVQARSLAAFARSRPAVVLDRSDEEVGAAAVASRAARAEALTAVSEWAVDEVMVAFGLSSRAAAGLLAESVTLTERLPATLAALEAGVIGWDHARAMAEIVGPVTEEARAEVEARLLGGAEGRTVTQLKVAARRAVLRADAPGVADHVRLPLG
;
A
#
# COMPACT_ATOMS: atom_id res chain seq x y z
N MET A 1 -3.02 -35.59 -7.01
CA MET A 1 -4.28 -35.43 -6.25
C MET A 1 -4.20 -34.07 -5.58
N PHE A 2 -4.48 -33.03 -6.37
CA PHE A 2 -4.37 -31.63 -5.94
C PHE A 2 -5.73 -31.21 -5.37
N ASP A 3 -5.73 -30.87 -4.09
CA ASP A 3 -6.89 -30.36 -3.39
C ASP A 3 -7.26 -29.00 -4.00
N SER A 4 -8.45 -28.93 -4.58
CA SER A 4 -8.96 -27.80 -5.37
C SER A 4 -10.08 -27.11 -4.60
N ASP A 5 -9.82 -26.70 -3.36
CA ASP A 5 -10.80 -25.97 -2.56
C ASP A 5 -10.13 -25.00 -1.58
N SER A 6 -9.61 -23.89 -2.11
CA SER A 6 -9.33 -22.69 -1.29
C SER A 6 -9.24 -21.43 -2.16
N THR A 7 -10.20 -21.26 -3.06
CA THR A 7 -10.48 -19.98 -3.73
C THR A 7 -11.79 -19.42 -3.19
N ARG A 8 -11.78 -19.02 -1.92
CA ARG A 8 -12.81 -18.14 -1.38
C ARG A 8 -12.17 -16.98 -0.62
N ASP A 9 -12.59 -15.80 -1.07
CA ASP A 9 -12.75 -14.57 -0.33
C ASP A 9 -11.60 -13.55 -0.31
N ALA A 10 -11.48 -12.83 -1.44
CA ALA A 10 -11.14 -11.42 -1.45
C ALA A 10 -12.01 -10.70 -2.51
N ALA A 11 -13.32 -10.96 -2.47
CA ALA A 11 -14.28 -10.07 -3.11
C ALA A 11 -14.16 -8.69 -2.44
N LEU A 12 -14.45 -7.61 -3.15
CA LEU A 12 -14.69 -6.33 -2.50
C LEU A 12 -15.69 -6.54 -1.36
N PRO A 13 -15.59 -5.82 -0.22
CA PRO A 13 -16.60 -5.91 0.82
C PRO A 13 -17.94 -5.73 0.11
N GLU A 14 -18.84 -6.70 0.25
CA GLU A 14 -20.09 -6.81 -0.53
C GLU A 14 -20.84 -5.48 -0.58
N ALA A 15 -20.72 -4.71 0.51
CA ALA A 15 -21.12 -3.32 0.69
C ALA A 15 -20.67 -2.34 -0.41
N ALA A 16 -19.48 -2.45 -1.01
CA ALA A 16 -19.00 -1.52 -2.05
C ALA A 16 -19.60 -1.83 -3.44
N ILE A 17 -19.82 -3.11 -3.74
CA ILE A 17 -20.55 -3.55 -4.94
C ILE A 17 -22.03 -3.19 -4.78
N GLU A 18 -22.58 -3.42 -3.60
CA GLU A 18 -23.95 -3.05 -3.23
C GLU A 18 -24.15 -1.53 -3.26
N HIS A 19 -23.18 -0.73 -2.81
CA HIS A 19 -23.26 0.73 -2.87
C HIS A 19 -23.21 1.23 -4.32
N MET A 20 -22.38 0.64 -5.18
CA MET A 20 -22.33 0.98 -6.61
C MET A 20 -23.64 0.59 -7.31
N ARG A 21 -24.19 -0.60 -7.01
CA ARG A 21 -25.50 -1.06 -7.47
C ARG A 21 -26.61 -0.13 -7.00
N ALA A 22 -26.64 0.22 -5.71
CA ALA A 22 -27.61 1.15 -5.14
C ALA A 22 -27.50 2.57 -5.72
N LEU A 23 -26.31 3.01 -6.12
CA LEU A 23 -26.11 4.31 -6.77
C LEU A 23 -26.62 4.28 -8.22
N VAL A 24 -26.38 3.19 -8.94
CA VAL A 24 -26.96 2.94 -10.28
C VAL A 24 -28.49 2.81 -10.19
N ASP A 25 -29.02 2.05 -9.22
CA ASP A 25 -30.46 1.90 -8.98
C ASP A 25 -31.09 3.19 -8.45
N GLY A 26 -30.35 4.04 -7.73
CA GLY A 26 -30.81 5.35 -7.29
C GLY A 26 -30.90 6.36 -8.44
N VAL A 27 -29.93 6.34 -9.35
CA VAL A 27 -29.89 7.21 -10.55
C VAL A 27 -30.91 6.77 -11.60
N PHE A 28 -31.16 5.47 -11.74
CA PHE A 28 -32.02 4.93 -12.82
C PHE A 28 -33.35 4.31 -12.32
N GLY A 29 -33.52 4.04 -11.03
CA GLY A 29 -34.63 3.26 -10.49
C GLY A 29 -35.74 4.05 -9.81
N SER A 30 -35.62 5.36 -9.59
CA SER A 30 -36.76 6.13 -9.05
C SER A 30 -36.76 7.62 -9.40
N ARG A 31 -37.58 7.99 -10.41
CA ARG A 31 -38.52 9.15 -10.43
C ARG A 31 -38.88 9.69 -11.83
N ALA A 32 -39.12 8.81 -12.79
CA ALA A 32 -40.02 9.15 -13.90
C ALA A 32 -40.96 7.98 -14.20
N ARG A 33 -41.88 7.68 -13.28
CA ARG A 33 -43.06 6.88 -13.66
C ARG A 33 -44.00 7.79 -14.45
N VAL A 34 -43.82 7.83 -15.76
CA VAL A 34 -44.89 8.27 -16.65
C VAL A 34 -45.93 7.15 -16.65
N LEU A 35 -47.00 7.31 -15.87
CA LEU A 35 -48.13 6.39 -15.84
C LEU A 35 -48.77 6.37 -17.23
N ARG A 36 -48.81 5.19 -17.86
CA ARG A 36 -49.55 5.02 -19.11
C ARG A 36 -51.00 4.75 -18.78
N ILE A 37 -51.85 5.74 -18.98
CA ILE A 37 -53.30 5.60 -18.92
C ILE A 37 -53.75 5.09 -20.30
N GLY A 38 -54.32 3.89 -20.36
CA GLY A 38 -54.97 3.37 -21.56
C GLY A 38 -56.19 4.22 -21.96
N PRO A 39 -56.72 4.09 -23.18
CA PRO A 39 -57.93 4.80 -23.60
C PRO A 39 -59.16 4.49 -22.71
N ASP A 40 -59.08 3.43 -21.91
CA ASP A 40 -60.03 2.95 -20.91
C ASP A 40 -59.75 3.46 -19.48
N GLY A 41 -58.76 4.33 -19.28
CA GLY A 41 -58.43 4.90 -17.97
C GLY A 41 -57.57 4.00 -17.07
N ARG A 42 -57.19 2.81 -17.51
CA ARG A 42 -56.42 1.86 -16.69
C ARG A 42 -54.91 2.06 -16.83
N VAL A 43 -54.20 1.93 -15.72
CA VAL A 43 -52.73 1.95 -15.71
C VAL A 43 -52.23 0.66 -16.35
N ALA A 44 -51.52 0.78 -17.47
CA ALA A 44 -50.92 -0.38 -18.14
C ALA A 44 -49.83 -1.00 -17.24
N PRO A 45 -49.69 -2.34 -17.21
CA PRO A 45 -48.58 -2.97 -16.49
C PRO A 45 -47.25 -2.44 -17.03
N PRO A 46 -46.21 -2.33 -16.18
CA PRO A 46 -44.89 -1.93 -16.64
C PRO A 46 -44.46 -2.89 -17.74
N ALA A 47 -44.11 -2.36 -18.91
CA ALA A 47 -43.53 -3.18 -19.97
C ALA A 47 -42.24 -3.80 -19.42
N GLU A 48 -42.07 -5.12 -19.55
CA GLU A 48 -40.88 -5.83 -19.08
C GLU A 48 -39.59 -5.26 -19.69
N HIS A 49 -39.70 -4.63 -20.87
CA HIS A 49 -38.64 -3.89 -21.53
C HIS A 49 -39.10 -2.44 -21.80
N ASP A 50 -38.40 -1.46 -21.23
CA ASP A 50 -38.64 -0.04 -21.52
C ASP A 50 -37.99 0.35 -22.87
N ASP A 51 -38.65 0.00 -23.97
CA ASP A 51 -38.21 0.31 -25.35
C ASP A 51 -38.30 1.80 -25.72
N ARG A 52 -38.62 2.70 -24.78
CA ARG A 52 -38.70 4.14 -25.03
C ARG A 52 -37.35 4.78 -25.35
N PHE A 53 -36.26 4.15 -24.90
CA PHE A 53 -34.89 4.58 -25.16
C PHE A 53 -33.98 3.39 -25.46
N PRO A 54 -33.97 2.88 -26.72
CA PRO A 54 -33.17 1.71 -27.11
C PRO A 54 -31.68 1.81 -26.74
N GLY A 55 -31.14 3.03 -26.70
CA GLY A 55 -29.76 3.30 -26.28
C GLY A 55 -29.48 3.10 -24.80
N LEU A 56 -30.48 3.14 -23.91
CA LEU A 56 -30.27 3.00 -22.46
C LEU A 56 -29.88 1.58 -22.06
N THR A 57 -30.40 0.56 -22.73
CA THR A 57 -30.02 -0.85 -22.49
C THR A 57 -28.58 -1.10 -22.90
N VAL A 58 -28.19 -0.61 -24.09
CA VAL A 58 -26.79 -0.68 -24.56
C VAL A 58 -25.87 0.10 -23.63
N PHE A 59 -26.25 1.31 -23.24
CA PHE A 59 -25.48 2.14 -22.32
C PHE A 59 -25.29 1.50 -20.94
N ARG A 60 -26.35 0.91 -20.37
CA ARG A 60 -26.28 0.13 -19.12
C ARG A 60 -25.32 -1.04 -19.24
N GLY A 61 -25.42 -1.84 -20.31
CA GLY A 61 -24.50 -2.95 -20.55
C GLY A 61 -23.04 -2.51 -20.65
N LEU A 62 -22.78 -1.34 -21.26
CA LEU A 62 -21.44 -0.74 -21.31
C LEU A 62 -20.93 -0.33 -19.92
N LEU A 63 -21.78 0.28 -19.09
CA LEU A 63 -21.42 0.64 -17.71
C LEU A 63 -21.13 -0.58 -16.85
N GLU A 64 -21.94 -1.63 -16.95
CA GLU A 64 -21.75 -2.89 -16.22
C GLU A 64 -20.45 -3.59 -16.64
N ALA A 65 -20.19 -3.69 -17.95
CA ALA A 65 -18.94 -4.22 -18.46
C ALA A 65 -17.73 -3.39 -17.98
N GLY A 66 -17.84 -2.05 -18.03
CA GLY A 66 -16.83 -1.14 -17.52
C GLY A 66 -16.55 -1.31 -16.02
N ALA A 67 -17.60 -1.47 -15.21
CA ALA A 67 -17.47 -1.75 -13.79
C ALA A 67 -16.75 -3.09 -13.54
N GLY A 68 -17.05 -4.12 -14.35
CA GLY A 68 -16.33 -5.39 -14.34
C GLY A 68 -14.83 -5.24 -14.60
N HIS A 69 -14.44 -4.47 -15.63
CA HIS A 69 -13.03 -4.20 -15.93
C HIS A 69 -12.34 -3.41 -14.80
N LEU A 70 -13.00 -2.43 -14.20
CA LEU A 70 -12.46 -1.69 -13.06
C LEU A 70 -12.28 -2.58 -11.81
N ALA A 71 -13.23 -3.47 -11.54
CA ALA A 71 -13.12 -4.42 -10.44
C ALA A 71 -11.92 -5.37 -10.64
N ALA A 72 -11.74 -5.88 -11.87
CA ALA A 72 -10.58 -6.72 -12.21
C ALA A 72 -9.25 -5.96 -12.04
N ALA A 73 -9.17 -4.70 -12.48
CA ALA A 73 -7.99 -3.86 -12.30
C ALA A 73 -7.68 -3.62 -10.82
N ARG A 74 -8.69 -3.39 -9.98
CA ARG A 74 -8.53 -3.23 -8.52
C ARG A 74 -8.06 -4.53 -7.85
N ALA A 75 -8.58 -5.68 -8.26
CA ALA A 75 -8.13 -6.98 -7.76
C ALA A 75 -6.65 -7.24 -8.11
N ALA A 76 -6.26 -6.96 -9.37
CA ALA A 76 -4.86 -7.05 -9.79
C ALA A 76 -3.96 -6.11 -8.97
N GLN A 77 -4.42 -4.89 -8.68
CA GLN A 77 -3.68 -3.95 -7.83
C GLN A 77 -3.51 -4.49 -6.39
N ALA A 78 -4.53 -5.12 -5.81
CA ALA A 78 -4.42 -5.73 -4.48
C ALA A 78 -3.36 -6.84 -4.46
N GLU A 79 -3.36 -7.70 -5.49
CA GLU A 79 -2.36 -8.76 -5.62
C GLU A 79 -0.95 -8.20 -5.83
N GLN A 80 -0.79 -7.14 -6.61
CA GLN A 80 0.50 -6.44 -6.75
C GLN A 80 1.03 -5.92 -5.40
N ARG A 81 0.16 -5.41 -4.51
CA ARG A 81 0.55 -4.96 -3.17
C ARG A 81 1.05 -6.12 -2.31
N ARG A 82 0.32 -7.24 -2.34
CA ARG A 82 0.73 -8.47 -1.63
C ARG A 82 2.07 -8.99 -2.13
N LEU A 83 2.24 -9.08 -3.45
CA LEU A 83 3.51 -9.52 -4.07
C LEU A 83 4.66 -8.54 -3.81
N ALA A 84 4.39 -7.24 -3.72
CA ALA A 84 5.40 -6.26 -3.32
C ALA A 84 5.90 -6.49 -1.88
N ALA A 85 5.01 -6.89 -0.96
CA ALA A 85 5.43 -7.28 0.40
C ALA A 85 6.30 -8.55 0.39
N VAL A 86 5.93 -9.55 -0.43
CA VAL A 86 6.75 -10.77 -0.62
C VAL A 86 8.13 -10.43 -1.20
N GLN A 87 8.19 -9.53 -2.18
CA GLN A 87 9.44 -9.04 -2.76
C GLN A 87 10.31 -8.36 -1.69
N ALA A 88 9.75 -7.48 -0.87
CA ALA A 88 10.48 -6.82 0.21
C ALA A 88 11.04 -7.81 1.23
N ARG A 89 10.25 -8.79 1.68
CA ARG A 89 10.74 -9.85 2.59
C ARG A 89 11.88 -10.65 1.97
N SER A 90 11.77 -10.98 0.69
CA SER A 90 12.78 -11.76 -0.05
C SER A 90 14.07 -10.98 -0.23
N LEU A 91 14.00 -9.69 -0.57
CA LEU A 91 15.17 -8.82 -0.68
C LEU A 91 15.84 -8.57 0.68
N ALA A 92 15.07 -8.43 1.76
CA ALA A 92 15.62 -8.35 3.10
C ALA A 92 16.31 -9.66 3.54
N ALA A 93 15.73 -10.81 3.19
CA ALA A 93 16.36 -12.11 3.44
C ALA A 93 17.67 -12.26 2.63
N PHE A 94 17.66 -11.85 1.36
CA PHE A 94 18.85 -11.78 0.52
C PHE A 94 19.93 -10.89 1.15
N ALA A 95 19.57 -9.69 1.63
CA ALA A 95 20.49 -8.79 2.31
C ALA A 95 21.13 -9.44 3.56
N ARG A 96 20.34 -10.16 4.38
CA ARG A 96 20.86 -10.92 5.53
C ARG A 96 21.82 -12.05 5.13
N SER A 97 21.65 -12.63 3.94
CA SER A 97 22.59 -13.60 3.36
C SER A 97 23.82 -12.96 2.69
N ARG A 98 24.01 -11.65 2.85
CA ARG A 98 25.15 -10.89 2.37
C ARG A 98 25.82 -10.09 3.50
N PRO A 99 26.30 -10.73 4.58
CA PRO A 99 26.94 -10.01 5.68
C PRO A 99 28.26 -9.37 5.21
N ALA A 100 28.37 -8.04 5.33
CA ALA A 100 29.57 -7.29 4.92
C ALA A 100 30.84 -7.81 5.62
N VAL A 101 30.75 -8.11 6.91
CA VAL A 101 31.89 -8.61 7.73
C VAL A 101 32.51 -9.90 7.19
N VAL A 102 31.77 -10.69 6.40
CA VAL A 102 32.27 -11.95 5.83
C VAL A 102 32.68 -11.79 4.37
N LEU A 103 31.97 -10.95 3.62
CA LEU A 103 32.08 -10.90 2.15
C LEU A 103 32.92 -9.72 1.64
N ASP A 104 32.98 -8.62 2.39
CA ASP A 104 33.69 -7.43 1.98
C ASP A 104 35.16 -7.53 2.36
N ARG A 105 36.00 -6.83 1.60
CA ARG A 105 37.43 -6.72 1.91
C ARG A 105 37.63 -5.87 3.16
N SER A 106 38.67 -6.18 3.92
CA SER A 106 39.08 -5.34 5.04
C SER A 106 39.59 -3.99 4.56
N ASP A 107 39.43 -2.96 5.41
CA ASP A 107 39.78 -1.58 5.07
C ASP A 107 41.28 -1.37 4.73
N GLU A 108 42.14 -2.30 5.16
CA GLU A 108 43.59 -2.26 4.95
C GLU A 108 44.02 -2.91 3.62
N GLU A 109 43.12 -3.64 2.95
CA GLU A 109 43.41 -4.35 1.71
C GLU A 109 43.31 -3.44 0.48
N VAL A 110 44.23 -3.65 -0.47
CA VAL A 110 44.18 -2.98 -1.76
C VAL A 110 42.90 -3.37 -2.50
N GLY A 111 42.13 -2.35 -2.91
CA GLY A 111 40.83 -2.56 -3.59
C GLY A 111 39.65 -2.71 -2.63
N ALA A 112 39.80 -2.37 -1.35
CA ALA A 112 38.68 -2.14 -0.45
C ALA A 112 37.84 -0.93 -0.87
N ALA A 113 36.55 -0.94 -0.51
CA ALA A 113 35.66 0.18 -0.75
C ALA A 113 36.23 1.48 -0.17
N ALA A 114 36.22 2.55 -0.99
CA ALA A 114 36.60 3.87 -0.52
C ALA A 114 35.72 4.30 0.67
N VAL A 115 36.32 4.94 1.67
CA VAL A 115 35.61 5.44 2.87
C VAL A 115 34.41 6.31 2.50
N ALA A 116 34.55 7.18 1.49
CA ALA A 116 33.47 8.02 1.00
C ALA A 116 32.31 7.20 0.39
N SER A 117 32.61 6.12 -0.34
CA SER A 117 31.59 5.24 -0.91
C SER A 117 30.82 4.50 0.18
N ARG A 118 31.49 4.06 1.25
CA ARG A 118 30.85 3.44 2.42
C ARG A 118 29.98 4.44 3.17
N ALA A 119 30.47 5.65 3.43
CA ALA A 119 29.73 6.70 4.11
C ALA A 119 28.48 7.16 3.35
N ALA A 120 28.47 7.04 2.02
CA ALA A 120 27.32 7.39 1.19
C ALA A 120 26.21 6.31 1.14
N ARG A 121 26.44 5.11 1.70
CA ARG A 121 25.44 4.04 1.72
C ARG A 121 24.28 4.39 2.66
N ALA A 122 23.09 3.93 2.32
CA ALA A 122 21.96 3.98 3.22
C ALA A 122 22.29 3.22 4.53
N GLU A 123 21.90 3.79 5.67
CA GLU A 123 22.17 3.22 7.00
C GLU A 123 21.69 1.76 7.12
N ALA A 124 20.52 1.45 6.54
CA ALA A 124 19.97 0.09 6.50
C ALA A 124 20.87 -0.93 5.78
N LEU A 125 21.84 -0.49 4.98
CA LEU A 125 22.74 -1.34 4.20
C LEU A 125 24.19 -1.33 4.72
N THR A 126 24.46 -0.75 5.90
CA THR A 126 25.82 -0.69 6.47
C THR A 126 26.35 -2.09 6.84
N ALA A 127 25.48 -2.99 7.32
CA ALA A 127 25.86 -4.38 7.64
C ALA A 127 25.78 -5.33 6.43
N VAL A 128 25.34 -4.83 5.29
CA VAL A 128 25.14 -5.59 4.05
C VAL A 128 26.34 -5.36 3.14
N SER A 129 26.81 -6.41 2.48
CA SER A 129 27.94 -6.39 1.57
C SER A 129 27.83 -5.28 0.52
N GLU A 130 28.97 -4.71 0.15
CA GLU A 130 29.05 -3.66 -0.87
C GLU A 130 28.48 -4.13 -2.23
N TRP A 131 28.67 -5.41 -2.57
CA TRP A 131 28.27 -6.04 -3.84
C TRP A 131 26.78 -6.33 -3.96
N ALA A 132 26.03 -6.31 -2.85
CA ALA A 132 24.62 -6.70 -2.84
C ALA A 132 23.76 -5.79 -3.75
N VAL A 133 24.12 -4.52 -3.89
CA VAL A 133 23.42 -3.58 -4.77
C VAL A 133 23.58 -3.97 -6.23
N ASP A 134 24.79 -4.38 -6.65
CA ASP A 134 25.08 -4.78 -8.02
C ASP A 134 24.37 -6.09 -8.39
N GLU A 135 24.30 -7.03 -7.44
CA GLU A 135 23.49 -8.25 -7.61
C GLU A 135 22.01 -7.93 -7.86
N VAL A 136 21.43 -6.98 -7.10
CA VAL A 136 20.05 -6.52 -7.32
C VAL A 136 19.90 -5.78 -8.65
N MET A 137 20.87 -4.96 -9.04
CA MET A 137 20.84 -4.27 -10.34
C MET A 137 20.72 -5.27 -11.49
N VAL A 138 21.56 -6.29 -11.50
CA VAL A 138 21.59 -7.32 -12.56
C VAL A 138 20.30 -8.14 -12.53
N ALA A 139 19.86 -8.58 -11.35
CA ALA A 139 18.68 -9.43 -11.23
C ALA A 139 17.36 -8.73 -11.60
N PHE A 140 17.25 -7.42 -11.34
CA PHE A 140 16.02 -6.64 -11.57
C PHE A 140 16.08 -5.71 -12.78
N GLY A 141 17.23 -5.59 -13.45
CA GLY A 141 17.41 -4.66 -14.56
C GLY A 141 17.28 -3.18 -14.12
N LEU A 142 17.81 -2.85 -12.94
CA LEU A 142 17.68 -1.52 -12.33
C LEU A 142 18.97 -0.71 -12.42
N SER A 143 18.85 0.62 -12.37
CA SER A 143 20.00 1.48 -12.10
C SER A 143 20.51 1.30 -10.67
N SER A 144 21.78 1.61 -10.42
CA SER A 144 22.39 1.53 -9.08
C SER A 144 21.58 2.26 -8.01
N ARG A 145 21.14 3.49 -8.30
CA ARG A 145 20.30 4.28 -7.39
C ARG A 145 18.96 3.60 -7.08
N ALA A 146 18.32 3.01 -8.10
CA ALA A 146 17.04 2.33 -7.92
C ALA A 146 17.18 1.02 -7.15
N ALA A 147 18.21 0.23 -7.43
CA ALA A 147 18.52 -1.02 -6.73
C ALA A 147 18.87 -0.76 -5.25
N ALA A 148 19.73 0.23 -4.97
CA ALA A 148 20.08 0.62 -3.61
C ALA A 148 18.85 1.09 -2.81
N GLY A 149 18.00 1.92 -3.44
CA GLY A 149 16.74 2.36 -2.83
C GLY A 149 15.81 1.20 -2.51
N LEU A 150 15.55 0.33 -3.49
CA LEU A 150 14.67 -0.84 -3.32
C LEU A 150 15.17 -1.78 -2.21
N LEU A 151 16.48 -2.05 -2.16
CA LEU A 151 17.08 -2.91 -1.15
C LEU A 151 17.00 -2.27 0.24
N ALA A 152 17.35 -0.99 0.37
CA ALA A 152 17.29 -0.26 1.63
C ALA A 152 15.85 -0.14 2.17
N GLU A 153 14.89 0.17 1.29
CA GLU A 153 13.45 0.20 1.61
C GLU A 153 12.98 -1.17 2.10
N SER A 154 13.37 -2.25 1.41
CA SER A 154 12.98 -3.63 1.77
C SER A 154 13.52 -4.06 3.14
N VAL A 155 14.80 -3.74 3.44
CA VAL A 155 15.41 -4.00 4.74
C VAL A 155 14.71 -3.17 5.82
N THR A 156 14.52 -1.87 5.59
CA THR A 156 13.85 -0.96 6.55
C THR A 156 12.43 -1.43 6.88
N LEU A 157 11.64 -1.81 5.86
CA LEU A 157 10.26 -2.30 6.05
C LEU A 157 10.22 -3.62 6.84
N THR A 158 11.20 -4.49 6.62
CA THR A 158 11.22 -5.80 7.29
C THR A 158 11.72 -5.71 8.73
N GLU A 159 12.71 -4.85 9.00
CA GLU A 159 13.43 -4.83 10.27
C GLU A 159 12.97 -3.71 11.20
N ARG A 160 12.50 -2.59 10.65
CA ARG A 160 12.12 -1.40 11.44
C ARG A 160 10.63 -1.06 11.35
N LEU A 161 9.94 -1.41 10.26
CA LEU A 161 8.54 -1.04 10.04
C LEU A 161 7.64 -2.24 9.69
N PRO A 162 7.61 -3.27 10.56
CA PRO A 162 6.91 -4.52 10.26
C PRO A 162 5.39 -4.36 10.14
N ALA A 163 4.77 -3.40 10.85
CA ALA A 163 3.34 -3.16 10.72
C ALA A 163 2.99 -2.50 9.37
N THR A 164 3.88 -1.64 8.85
CA THR A 164 3.76 -1.07 7.51
C THR A 164 3.85 -2.15 6.45
N LEU A 165 4.80 -3.09 6.60
CA LEU A 165 4.93 -4.23 5.70
C LEU A 165 3.68 -5.12 5.74
N ALA A 166 3.12 -5.38 6.92
CA ALA A 166 1.87 -6.12 7.06
C ALA A 166 0.68 -5.39 6.41
N ALA A 167 0.59 -4.06 6.53
CA ALA A 167 -0.45 -3.27 5.88
C ALA A 167 -0.33 -3.28 4.34
N LEU A 168 0.89 -3.32 3.82
CA LEU A 168 1.15 -3.51 2.38
C LEU A 168 0.69 -4.92 1.94
N GLU A 169 1.04 -5.95 2.70
CA GLU A 169 0.68 -7.34 2.41
C GLU A 169 -0.84 -7.55 2.43
N ALA A 170 -1.54 -6.92 3.38
CA ALA A 170 -2.99 -6.91 3.47
C ALA A 170 -3.68 -6.03 2.40
N GLY A 171 -2.91 -5.32 1.56
CA GLY A 171 -3.43 -4.46 0.52
C GLY A 171 -4.06 -3.14 1.01
N VAL A 172 -3.93 -2.81 2.30
CA VAL A 172 -4.43 -1.56 2.90
C VAL A 172 -3.71 -0.35 2.31
N ILE A 173 -2.40 -0.48 2.08
CA ILE A 173 -1.55 0.55 1.49
C ILE A 173 -0.83 0.05 0.24
N GLY A 174 -0.37 0.98 -0.62
CA GLY A 174 0.46 0.67 -1.77
C GLY A 174 1.96 0.72 -1.48
N TRP A 175 2.78 0.26 -2.44
CA TRP A 175 4.24 0.34 -2.33
C TRP A 175 4.75 1.77 -2.10
N ASP A 176 4.18 2.76 -2.80
CA ASP A 176 4.56 4.16 -2.62
C ASP A 176 4.26 4.71 -1.22
N HIS A 177 3.22 4.21 -0.56
CA HIS A 177 2.94 4.53 0.84
C HIS A 177 3.97 3.89 1.76
N ALA A 178 4.31 2.62 1.54
CA ALA A 178 5.33 1.91 2.32
C ALA A 178 6.71 2.59 2.18
N ARG A 179 7.10 2.97 0.96
CA ARG A 179 8.31 3.75 0.70
C ARG A 179 8.31 5.09 1.44
N ALA A 180 7.19 5.80 1.43
CA ALA A 180 7.05 7.06 2.16
C ALA A 180 7.21 6.87 3.69
N MET A 181 6.70 5.77 4.23
CA MET A 181 6.89 5.39 5.64
C MET A 181 8.36 5.06 5.93
N ALA A 182 9.01 4.27 5.08
CA ALA A 182 10.44 3.95 5.21
C ALA A 182 11.32 5.21 5.18
N GLU A 183 11.04 6.15 4.26
CA GLU A 183 11.75 7.42 4.13
C GLU A 183 11.61 8.32 5.37
N ILE A 184 10.39 8.47 5.90
CA ILE A 184 10.07 9.48 6.94
C ILE A 184 10.18 8.90 8.35
N VAL A 185 9.74 7.67 8.55
CA VAL A 185 9.63 7.02 9.87
C VAL A 185 10.82 6.07 10.13
N GLY A 186 11.45 5.54 9.08
CA GLY A 186 12.63 4.66 9.19
C GLY A 186 13.85 5.27 9.90
N PRO A 187 14.09 6.59 9.85
CA PRO A 187 15.17 7.24 10.61
C PRO A 187 14.83 7.64 12.07
N VAL A 188 13.57 7.51 12.51
CA VAL A 188 13.14 7.86 13.88
C VAL A 188 13.88 6.98 14.91
N THR A 189 13.95 7.38 16.18
CA THR A 189 14.50 6.49 17.24
C THR A 189 13.63 5.25 17.43
N GLU A 190 14.23 4.15 17.90
CA GLU A 190 13.51 2.89 18.03
C GLU A 190 12.34 2.99 19.02
N GLU A 191 12.51 3.75 20.09
CA GLU A 191 11.51 3.95 21.14
C GLU A 191 10.24 4.64 20.59
N ALA A 192 10.40 5.61 19.70
CA ALA A 192 9.29 6.39 19.14
C ALA A 192 8.70 5.78 17.86
N ARG A 193 9.47 4.96 17.14
CA ARG A 193 9.11 4.45 15.80
C ARG A 193 7.82 3.64 15.81
N ALA A 194 7.70 2.69 16.74
CA ALA A 194 6.55 1.79 16.81
C ALA A 194 5.24 2.55 17.10
N GLU A 195 5.29 3.55 17.98
CA GLU A 195 4.13 4.40 18.26
C GLU A 195 3.72 5.22 17.03
N VAL A 196 4.70 5.87 16.39
CA VAL A 196 4.47 6.67 15.17
C VAL A 196 3.91 5.80 14.05
N GLU A 197 4.47 4.62 13.84
CA GLU A 197 4.00 3.65 12.85
C GLU A 197 2.54 3.25 13.11
N ALA A 198 2.23 2.75 14.30
CA ALA A 198 0.88 2.30 14.66
C ALA A 198 -0.15 3.44 14.48
N ARG A 199 0.18 4.65 14.93
CA ARG A 199 -0.68 5.82 14.81
C ARG A 199 -0.97 6.19 13.35
N LEU A 200 0.03 6.10 12.48
CA LEU A 200 -0.14 6.44 11.07
C LEU A 200 -1.00 5.40 10.34
N LEU A 201 -0.81 4.12 10.67
CA LEU A 201 -1.55 3.01 10.06
C LEU A 201 -3.01 2.95 10.49
N GLY A 202 -3.35 3.37 11.71
CA GLY A 202 -4.73 3.43 12.20
C GLY A 202 -5.69 4.30 11.38
N GLY A 203 -5.18 5.11 10.44
CA GLY A 203 -6.00 5.82 9.46
C GLY A 203 -5.40 5.85 8.06
N ALA A 204 -4.56 4.87 7.70
CA ALA A 204 -3.87 4.86 6.41
C ALA A 204 -4.79 4.48 5.23
N GLU A 205 -5.84 3.71 5.48
CA GLU A 205 -6.79 3.31 4.44
C GLU A 205 -7.43 4.54 3.76
N GLY A 206 -7.46 4.52 2.44
CA GLY A 206 -8.02 5.61 1.63
C GLY A 206 -7.15 6.88 1.54
N ARG A 207 -6.03 6.99 2.28
CA ARG A 207 -5.13 8.15 2.15
C ARG A 207 -4.33 8.11 0.86
N THR A 208 -4.10 9.28 0.27
CA THR A 208 -3.07 9.44 -0.76
C THR A 208 -1.68 9.42 -0.14
N VAL A 209 -0.66 9.12 -0.95
CA VAL A 209 0.75 9.14 -0.52
C VAL A 209 1.12 10.51 0.05
N THR A 210 0.66 11.60 -0.58
CA THR A 210 0.92 12.98 -0.11
C THR A 210 0.30 13.23 1.27
N GLN A 211 -0.95 12.81 1.48
CA GLN A 211 -1.61 12.94 2.79
C GLN A 211 -0.86 12.14 3.87
N LEU A 212 -0.40 10.93 3.53
CA LEU A 212 0.40 10.11 4.43
C LEU A 212 1.74 10.77 4.77
N LYS A 213 2.46 11.32 3.78
CA LYS A 213 3.73 12.04 3.99
C LYS A 213 3.55 13.24 4.93
N VAL A 214 2.48 14.02 4.76
CA VAL A 214 2.16 15.15 5.65
C VAL A 214 1.87 14.66 7.07
N ALA A 215 1.06 13.62 7.22
CA ALA A 215 0.75 13.04 8.52
C ALA A 215 1.99 12.47 9.22
N ALA A 216 2.85 11.77 8.47
CA ALA A 216 4.08 11.18 8.98
C ALA A 216 5.05 12.24 9.51
N ARG A 217 5.33 13.29 8.72
CA ARG A 217 6.18 14.40 9.17
C ARG A 217 5.66 15.06 10.45
N ARG A 218 4.35 15.26 10.57
CA ARG A 218 3.73 15.80 11.80
C ARG A 218 3.79 14.83 12.98
N ALA A 219 3.76 13.52 12.74
CA ALA A 219 3.90 12.53 13.81
C ALA A 219 5.35 12.51 14.33
N VAL A 220 6.33 12.48 13.42
CA VAL A 220 7.76 12.54 13.76
C VAL A 220 8.10 13.80 14.56
N LEU A 221 7.71 14.99 14.08
CA LEU A 221 7.95 16.24 14.79
C LEU A 221 7.34 16.29 16.21
N ARG A 222 6.27 15.54 16.47
CA ARG A 222 5.65 15.45 17.80
C ARG A 222 6.34 14.45 18.71
N ALA A 223 6.87 13.37 18.13
CA ALA A 223 7.66 12.39 18.87
C ALA A 223 9.04 12.93 19.25
N ASP A 224 9.61 13.79 18.39
CA ASP A 224 10.89 14.47 18.62
C ASP A 224 10.78 15.67 19.58
N ALA A 225 9.55 16.14 19.86
CA ALA A 225 9.36 17.20 20.83
C ALA A 225 9.80 16.68 22.21
N PRO A 226 10.70 17.38 22.92
CA PRO A 226 11.10 16.95 24.26
C PRO A 226 9.83 16.82 25.10
N GLY A 227 9.59 15.61 25.61
CA GLY A 227 8.43 15.35 26.44
C GLY A 227 8.40 16.38 27.57
N VAL A 228 7.30 17.11 27.71
CA VAL A 228 6.97 17.80 28.96
C VAL A 228 6.66 16.70 29.97
N ALA A 229 7.71 16.04 30.43
CA ALA A 229 7.75 15.26 31.65
C ALA A 229 8.07 16.23 32.79
N ASP A 230 7.20 17.22 32.99
CA ASP A 230 7.10 17.84 34.30
C ASP A 230 6.25 16.89 35.14
N HIS A 231 6.94 16.01 35.84
CA HIS A 231 6.43 15.40 37.04
C HIS A 231 6.02 16.54 37.98
N VAL A 232 4.77 16.98 37.91
CA VAL A 232 4.10 17.62 39.05
C VAL A 232 3.86 16.52 40.09
N ARG A 233 4.95 16.03 40.66
CA ARG A 233 4.99 15.49 42.01
C ARG A 233 5.48 16.65 42.86
N LEU A 234 4.54 17.52 43.22
CA LEU A 234 4.79 18.50 44.27
C LEU A 234 5.13 17.73 45.56
N PRO A 235 6.25 18.06 46.23
CA PRO A 235 6.50 17.61 47.59
C PRO A 235 5.62 18.42 48.55
N LEU A 236 4.87 17.68 49.38
CA LEU A 236 4.34 17.97 50.72
C LEU A 236 4.13 19.44 51.15
N GLY A 237 2.87 19.73 51.48
CA GLY A 237 2.47 20.59 52.59
C GLY A 237 1.47 19.83 53.45
#